data_AF-A0A2H0WBQ0-F1
#
_entry.id   AF-A0A2H0WBQ0-F1
#
_cell.length_a   1.000
_cell.length_b   1.000
_cell.length_c   1.000
_cell.angle_alpha   90.00
_cell.angle_beta   90.00
_cell.angle_gamma   90.00
#
_symmetry.space_group_name_H-M   'P 1'
#
loop_
_entity.id
_entity.type
_entity.pdbx_description
1 polymer ?
#
loop_
_entity_poly.entity_id
_entity_poly.type
_entity_poly.pdbx_seq_one_letter_code
_entity_poly.pdbx_strand_id
1 'polypeptide(L)'
;MKTLILILSLIAPFALAENMECPRGSKENELVLARVMRNFGRFTLNADSVALKSQQSSEDIQDKSLQEARRDLAIAAVCAETVLNNPTGDLLPEKAHQLQGQERQVFVRDFLEFMARFHDALLQYQAAFDQALKVSPHQRSFSEIQKNKRMIDDLANEAHRHLGHDD
;
A
#
# COMPACT_ATOMS: atom_id res chain seq x y z
N MET A 1 3.92 58.26 -6.77
CA MET A 1 3.65 57.44 -5.58
C MET A 1 2.51 56.48 -5.87
N LYS A 2 2.81 55.17 -5.94
CA LYS A 2 2.06 54.04 -5.36
C LYS A 2 2.53 52.76 -6.05
N THR A 3 3.52 52.16 -5.41
CA THR A 3 3.95 50.78 -5.53
C THR A 3 2.73 49.86 -5.47
N LEU A 4 2.55 48.97 -6.45
CA LEU A 4 1.73 47.78 -6.27
C LEU A 4 2.61 46.56 -6.52
N ILE A 5 3.06 45.99 -5.42
CA ILE A 5 3.73 44.70 -5.34
C ILE A 5 2.66 43.67 -5.68
N LEU A 6 2.74 43.07 -6.87
CA LEU A 6 1.92 41.91 -7.20
C LEU A 6 2.58 40.69 -6.54
N ILE A 7 1.95 40.25 -5.47
CA ILE A 7 2.34 39.13 -4.63
C ILE A 7 2.47 37.88 -5.50
N LEU A 8 3.70 37.40 -5.59
CA LEU A 8 4.09 36.10 -6.11
C LEU A 8 3.51 35.04 -5.15
N SER A 9 2.24 34.69 -5.35
CA SER A 9 1.59 33.64 -4.57
C SER A 9 2.17 32.29 -4.96
N LEU A 10 3.11 31.84 -4.12
CA LEU A 10 3.54 30.47 -3.99
C LEU A 10 2.32 29.54 -4.03
N ILE A 11 2.20 28.78 -5.10
CA ILE A 11 1.51 27.50 -5.08
C ILE A 11 2.55 26.49 -5.50
N ALA A 12 3.38 26.06 -4.55
CA ALA A 12 4.09 24.81 -4.64
C ALA A 12 3.15 23.75 -4.05
N PRO A 13 2.42 22.97 -4.86
CA PRO A 13 1.62 21.90 -4.32
C PRO A 13 2.56 20.70 -4.10
N PHE A 14 2.78 20.35 -2.83
CA PHE A 14 3.18 19.02 -2.38
C PHE A 14 4.59 18.53 -2.72
N ALA A 15 5.60 19.11 -2.06
CA ALA A 15 6.77 18.32 -1.66
C ALA A 15 6.40 17.49 -0.41
N LEU A 16 5.72 16.36 -0.60
CA LEU A 16 5.54 15.31 0.44
C LEU A 16 6.28 14.02 0.09
N ALA A 17 7.24 14.07 -0.82
CA ALA A 17 7.97 12.90 -1.30
C ALA A 17 9.49 12.96 -1.01
N GLU A 18 9.92 13.68 0.02
CA GLU A 18 11.32 13.64 0.44
C GLU A 18 11.46 12.72 1.67
N ASN A 19 12.02 11.53 1.42
CA ASN A 19 12.43 10.48 2.38
C ASN A 19 11.38 9.44 2.80
N MET A 20 10.39 9.14 1.96
CA MET A 20 9.63 7.91 2.13
C MET A 20 10.42 6.75 1.51
N GLU A 21 11.22 6.06 2.32
CA GLU A 21 11.92 4.86 1.85
C GLU A 21 10.89 3.76 1.67
N CYS A 22 10.41 3.54 0.45
CA CYS A 22 9.52 2.43 0.13
C CYS A 22 10.16 1.10 0.54
N PRO A 23 9.38 0.09 0.92
CA PRO A 23 9.93 -1.20 1.27
C PRO A 23 10.65 -1.69 0.02
N ARG A 24 11.98 -1.71 0.06
CA ARG A 24 12.77 -2.30 -1.00
C ARG A 24 12.40 -3.78 -1.08
N GLY A 25 12.50 -4.38 -2.26
CA GLY A 25 12.63 -5.83 -2.36
C GLY A 25 13.72 -6.21 -1.36
N SER A 26 13.35 -6.93 -0.30
CA SER A 26 14.20 -7.06 0.89
C SER A 26 15.54 -7.67 0.49
N LYS A 27 16.63 -7.02 0.87
CA LYS A 27 18.01 -7.52 0.70
C LYS A 27 18.32 -8.78 1.51
N GLU A 28 17.35 -9.30 2.25
CA GLU A 28 17.51 -10.47 3.09
C GLU A 28 16.59 -11.61 2.61
N ASN A 29 17.24 -12.58 1.97
CA ASN A 29 16.75 -13.86 1.45
C ASN A 29 15.83 -13.79 0.21
N GLU A 30 15.73 -14.93 -0.46
CA GLU A 30 15.05 -15.24 -1.74
C GLU A 30 13.53 -14.97 -1.66
N LEU A 31 13.10 -13.72 -1.45
CA LEU A 31 11.72 -13.43 -1.08
C LEU A 31 10.83 -13.26 -2.32
N VAL A 32 9.76 -14.05 -2.35
CA VAL A 32 8.62 -14.04 -3.30
C VAL A 32 7.70 -12.84 -3.04
N LEU A 33 6.90 -12.41 -4.04
CA LEU A 33 5.94 -11.30 -3.93
C LEU A 33 5.07 -11.31 -2.66
N ALA A 34 4.58 -12.46 -2.20
CA ALA A 34 3.81 -12.54 -0.96
C ALA A 34 4.56 -12.00 0.26
N ARG A 35 5.88 -12.19 0.30
CA ARG A 35 6.75 -11.63 1.35
C ARG A 35 7.00 -10.14 1.11
N VAL A 36 7.09 -9.67 -0.13
CA VAL A 36 7.12 -8.24 -0.47
C VAL A 36 5.83 -7.55 -0.02
N MET A 37 4.66 -8.08 -0.36
CA MET A 37 3.36 -7.56 0.09
C MET A 37 3.21 -7.63 1.62
N ARG A 38 3.79 -8.64 2.28
CA ARG A 38 3.88 -8.68 3.75
C ARG A 38 4.87 -7.65 4.33
N ASN A 39 5.90 -7.23 3.58
CA ASN A 39 6.78 -6.13 3.97
C ASN A 39 6.10 -4.76 3.83
N PHE A 40 5.13 -4.61 2.90
CA PHE A 40 4.16 -3.52 2.95
C PHE A 40 3.28 -3.57 4.20
N GLY A 41 3.26 -4.70 4.91
CA GLY A 41 2.59 -4.89 6.20
C GLY A 41 2.87 -3.76 7.18
N ARG A 42 4.09 -3.20 7.24
CA ARG A 42 4.38 -2.05 8.13
C ARG A 42 3.46 -0.85 7.90
N PHE A 43 2.96 -0.69 6.68
CA PHE A 43 2.08 0.38 6.25
C PHE A 43 0.60 -0.02 6.26
N THR A 44 0.27 -1.32 6.31
CA THR A 44 -1.11 -1.80 6.47
C THR A 44 -1.46 -2.13 7.92
N LEU A 45 -0.48 -2.27 8.82
CA LEU A 45 -0.67 -2.72 10.22
C LEU A 45 -1.74 -1.92 10.97
N ASN A 46 -1.74 -0.59 10.85
CA ASN A 46 -2.74 0.24 11.51
C ASN A 46 -4.15 0.00 10.93
N ALA A 47 -4.25 -0.18 9.61
CA ALA A 47 -5.51 -0.52 8.96
C ALA A 47 -6.00 -1.91 9.38
N ASP A 48 -5.10 -2.90 9.40
CA ASP A 48 -5.39 -4.26 9.83
C ASP A 48 -5.83 -4.32 11.30
N SER A 49 -5.19 -3.53 12.16
CA SER A 49 -5.57 -3.38 13.57
C SER A 49 -6.99 -2.83 13.71
N VAL A 50 -7.34 -1.79 12.95
CA VAL A 50 -8.72 -1.26 12.94
C VAL A 50 -9.71 -2.30 12.42
N ALA A 51 -9.38 -3.00 11.33
CA ALA A 51 -10.25 -4.04 10.77
C ALA A 51 -10.51 -5.17 11.76
N LEU A 52 -9.49 -5.59 12.53
CA LEU A 52 -9.63 -6.59 13.58
C LEU A 52 -10.45 -6.04 14.76
N LYS A 53 -10.08 -4.88 15.29
CA LYS A 53 -10.75 -4.25 16.43
C LYS A 53 -12.24 -4.00 16.15
N SER A 54 -12.59 -3.65 14.92
CA SER A 54 -13.98 -3.39 14.53
C SER A 54 -14.91 -4.61 14.64
N GLN A 55 -14.35 -5.82 14.70
CA GLN A 55 -15.11 -7.06 14.92
C GLN A 55 -15.36 -7.34 16.41
N GLN A 56 -14.66 -6.63 17.31
CA GLN A 56 -14.67 -6.86 18.76
C GLN A 56 -15.32 -5.70 19.52
N SER A 57 -14.86 -4.46 19.27
CA SER A 57 -15.37 -3.24 19.92
C SER A 57 -15.27 -2.05 18.97
N SER A 58 -16.24 -1.96 18.05
CA SER A 58 -16.29 -0.91 17.03
C SER A 58 -16.41 0.52 17.59
N GLU A 59 -17.04 0.65 18.75
CA GLU A 59 -17.27 1.86 19.52
C GLU A 59 -15.98 2.48 20.09
N ASP A 60 -14.93 1.66 20.28
CA ASP A 60 -13.64 2.10 20.80
C ASP A 60 -12.68 2.59 19.71
N ILE A 61 -13.13 2.65 18.44
CA ILE A 61 -12.31 3.07 17.32
C ILE A 61 -12.38 4.59 17.18
N GLN A 62 -11.25 5.23 17.46
CA GLN A 62 -11.10 6.68 17.43
C GLN A 62 -10.75 7.18 16.02
N ASP A 63 -11.17 8.40 15.71
CA ASP A 63 -10.87 9.10 14.45
C ASP A 63 -9.36 9.15 14.17
N LYS A 64 -8.55 9.30 15.22
CA LYS A 64 -7.09 9.26 15.12
C LYS A 64 -6.59 7.96 14.48
N SER A 65 -7.10 6.81 14.94
CA SER A 65 -6.72 5.50 14.39
C SER A 65 -7.15 5.35 12.93
N LEU A 66 -8.31 5.90 12.56
CA LEU A 66 -8.78 5.91 11.17
C LEU A 66 -7.90 6.79 10.28
N GLN A 67 -7.48 7.96 10.77
CA GLN A 67 -6.59 8.87 10.04
C GLN A 67 -5.19 8.28 9.86
N GLU A 68 -4.63 7.65 10.90
CA GLU A 68 -3.34 6.96 10.85
C GLU A 68 -3.38 5.81 9.84
N ALA A 69 -4.38 4.93 9.93
CA ALA A 69 -4.58 3.84 8.98
C ALA A 69 -4.71 4.35 7.53
N ARG A 70 -5.55 5.37 7.30
CA ARG A 70 -5.72 5.98 5.98
C ARG A 70 -4.40 6.53 5.42
N ARG A 71 -3.63 7.26 6.23
CA ARG A 71 -2.35 7.83 5.82
C ARG A 71 -1.36 6.73 5.46
N ASP A 72 -1.25 5.70 6.28
CA ASP A 72 -0.27 4.64 6.06
C ASP A 72 -0.64 3.78 4.83
N LEU A 73 -1.93 3.58 4.55
CA LEU A 73 -2.40 2.99 3.29
C LEU A 73 -2.06 3.85 2.07
N ALA A 74 -2.18 5.18 2.17
CA ALA A 74 -1.79 6.08 1.08
C ALA A 74 -0.28 6.00 0.79
N ILE A 75 0.54 5.89 1.84
CA ILE A 75 1.98 5.62 1.73
C ILE A 75 2.24 4.29 1.02
N ALA A 76 1.54 3.23 1.41
CA ALA A 76 1.66 1.93 0.76
C ALA A 76 1.30 2.01 -0.73
N ALA A 77 0.22 2.71 -1.09
CA ALA A 77 -0.20 2.87 -2.48
C ALA A 77 0.86 3.60 -3.31
N VAL A 78 1.40 4.72 -2.84
CA VAL A 78 2.49 5.44 -3.52
C VAL A 78 3.71 4.55 -3.74
N CYS A 79 4.04 3.70 -2.77
CA CYS A 79 5.15 2.77 -2.92
C CYS A 79 4.87 1.66 -3.93
N ALA A 80 3.66 1.12 -3.99
CA ALA A 80 3.27 0.16 -5.01
C ALA A 80 3.27 0.80 -6.42
N GLU A 81 2.78 2.04 -6.55
CA GLU A 81 2.84 2.83 -7.78
C GLU A 81 4.30 3.07 -8.22
N THR A 82 5.19 3.35 -7.29
CA THR A 82 6.63 3.54 -7.59
C THR A 82 7.24 2.28 -8.20
N VAL A 83 6.92 1.09 -7.66
CA VAL A 83 7.36 -0.20 -8.22
C VAL A 83 6.82 -0.39 -9.64
N LEU A 84 5.55 -0.05 -9.88
CA LEU A 84 4.92 -0.19 -11.20
C LEU A 84 5.54 0.75 -12.25
N ASN A 85 5.86 1.97 -11.86
CA ASN A 85 6.42 2.99 -12.75
C ASN A 85 7.91 2.78 -13.05
N ASN A 86 8.66 2.18 -12.12
CA ASN A 86 10.09 1.92 -12.30
C ASN A 86 10.51 0.57 -11.70
N PRO A 87 10.18 -0.55 -12.36
CA PRO A 87 10.44 -1.89 -11.84
C PRO A 87 11.90 -2.31 -12.05
N THR A 88 12.84 -1.66 -11.35
CA THR A 88 14.28 -1.86 -11.51
C THR A 88 15.00 -2.07 -10.17
N GLY A 89 16.16 -2.75 -10.25
CA GLY A 89 17.08 -2.91 -9.12
C GLY A 89 16.40 -3.38 -7.84
N ASP A 90 16.68 -2.65 -6.74
CA ASP A 90 16.16 -2.87 -5.38
C ASP A 90 14.61 -2.85 -5.25
N LEU A 91 13.85 -2.52 -6.29
CA LEU A 91 12.37 -2.53 -6.28
C LEU A 91 11.76 -3.86 -6.77
N LEU A 92 12.57 -4.73 -7.38
CA LEU A 92 12.15 -6.07 -7.74
C LEU A 92 12.41 -7.05 -6.59
N PRO A 93 11.65 -8.17 -6.50
CA PRO A 93 11.98 -9.25 -5.58
C PRO A 93 13.33 -9.89 -5.92
N GLU A 94 14.09 -10.35 -4.91
CA GLU A 94 15.42 -10.94 -5.10
C GLU A 94 15.43 -12.10 -6.11
N LYS A 95 14.37 -12.92 -6.13
CA LYS A 95 14.20 -14.02 -7.11
C LYS A 95 14.34 -13.52 -8.56
N ALA A 96 13.91 -12.29 -8.88
CA ALA A 96 14.07 -11.72 -10.21
C ALA A 96 15.54 -11.47 -10.62
N HIS A 97 16.46 -11.34 -9.66
CA HIS A 97 17.90 -11.20 -9.90
C HIS A 97 18.59 -12.55 -10.09
N GLN A 98 18.01 -13.63 -9.56
CA GLN A 98 18.50 -15.00 -9.69
C GLN A 98 18.08 -15.64 -11.03
N LEU A 99 16.92 -15.25 -11.56
CA LEU A 99 16.39 -15.74 -12.83
C LEU A 99 17.06 -15.08 -14.04
N GLN A 100 17.08 -15.77 -15.17
CA GLN A 100 17.60 -15.26 -16.44
C GLN A 100 16.63 -15.51 -17.61
N GLY A 101 16.88 -14.84 -18.74
CA GLY A 101 16.15 -15.08 -19.99
C GLY A 101 14.62 -14.98 -19.86
N GLN A 102 13.92 -15.97 -20.40
CA GLN A 102 12.46 -16.02 -20.44
C GLN A 102 11.83 -16.18 -19.06
N GLU A 103 12.43 -16.97 -18.17
CA GLU A 103 11.91 -17.18 -16.81
C GLU A 103 11.86 -15.88 -16.02
N ARG A 104 12.93 -15.07 -16.12
CA ARG A 104 12.96 -13.73 -15.53
C ARG A 104 11.86 -12.83 -16.08
N GLN A 105 11.66 -12.84 -17.40
CA GLN A 105 10.64 -12.01 -18.04
C GLN A 105 9.24 -12.38 -17.57
N VAL A 106 8.94 -13.68 -17.48
CA VAL A 106 7.66 -14.19 -16.98
C VAL A 106 7.48 -13.82 -15.52
N PHE A 107 8.49 -14.05 -14.66
CA PHE A 107 8.42 -13.72 -13.25
C PHE A 107 8.18 -12.22 -13.02
N VAL A 108 8.94 -11.35 -13.70
CA VAL A 108 8.79 -9.89 -13.55
C VAL A 108 7.43 -9.43 -14.05
N ARG A 109 6.93 -9.95 -15.18
CA ARG A 109 5.59 -9.62 -15.67
C ARG A 109 4.52 -9.98 -14.65
N ASP A 110 4.54 -11.22 -14.16
CA ASP A 110 3.54 -11.71 -13.21
C ASP A 110 3.63 -10.95 -11.88
N PHE A 111 4.86 -10.63 -11.42
CA PHE A 111 5.08 -9.75 -10.27
C PHE A 111 4.40 -8.38 -10.45
N LEU A 112 4.56 -7.73 -11.60
CA LEU A 112 3.95 -6.42 -11.86
C LEU A 112 2.43 -6.49 -11.97
N GLU A 113 1.88 -7.58 -12.51
CA GLU A 113 0.43 -7.80 -12.55
C GLU A 113 -0.16 -7.83 -11.13
N PHE A 114 0.43 -8.63 -10.25
CA PHE A 114 -0.04 -8.67 -8.86
C PHE A 114 0.23 -7.36 -8.11
N MET A 115 1.32 -6.65 -8.39
CA MET A 115 1.59 -5.34 -7.78
C MET A 115 0.54 -4.29 -8.20
N ALA A 116 0.05 -4.34 -9.44
CA ALA A 116 -1.03 -3.48 -9.92
C ALA A 116 -2.34 -3.77 -9.18
N ARG A 117 -2.71 -5.06 -9.07
CA ARG A 117 -3.89 -5.48 -8.30
C ARG A 117 -3.78 -5.09 -6.83
N PHE A 118 -2.59 -5.19 -6.24
CA PHE A 118 -2.32 -4.79 -4.87
C PHE A 118 -2.45 -3.28 -4.68
N HIS A 119 -1.89 -2.48 -5.57
CA HIS A 119 -2.04 -1.02 -5.59
C HIS A 119 -3.52 -0.62 -5.57
N ASP A 120 -4.33 -1.19 -6.48
CA ASP A 120 -5.76 -0.90 -6.54
C ASP A 120 -6.49 -1.31 -5.26
N ALA A 121 -6.12 -2.45 -4.68
CA ALA A 121 -6.67 -2.91 -3.41
C ALA A 121 -6.31 -1.97 -2.24
N LEU A 122 -5.09 -1.43 -2.21
CA LEU A 122 -4.67 -0.45 -1.20
C LEU A 122 -5.48 0.84 -1.31
N LEU A 123 -5.73 1.33 -2.53
CA LEU A 123 -6.56 2.51 -2.77
C LEU A 123 -8.01 2.27 -2.34
N GLN A 124 -8.58 1.11 -2.62
CA GLN A 124 -9.94 0.75 -2.16
C GLN A 124 -9.99 0.66 -0.63
N TYR A 125 -8.95 0.11 -0.01
CA TYR A 125 -8.84 0.02 1.44
C TYR A 125 -8.78 1.42 2.06
N GLN A 126 -7.95 2.32 1.52
CA GLN A 126 -7.87 3.72 1.93
C GLN A 126 -9.24 4.41 1.80
N ALA A 127 -9.93 4.20 0.68
CA ALA A 127 -11.24 4.80 0.43
C ALA A 127 -12.29 4.36 1.47
N ALA A 128 -12.21 3.13 1.99
CA ALA A 128 -13.09 2.68 3.06
C ALA A 128 -12.90 3.48 4.36
N PHE A 129 -11.66 3.86 4.69
CA PHE A 129 -11.38 4.77 5.82
C PHE A 129 -11.87 6.19 5.54
N ASP A 130 -11.73 6.69 4.30
CA ASP A 130 -12.31 7.97 3.90
C ASP A 130 -13.82 8.02 4.10
N GLN A 131 -14.55 6.94 3.78
CA GLN A 131 -15.99 6.89 4.02
C GLN A 131 -16.33 6.84 5.51
N ALA A 132 -15.60 6.06 6.31
CA ALA A 132 -15.82 5.99 7.76
C ALA A 132 -15.57 7.34 8.45
N LEU A 133 -14.60 8.13 7.99
CA LEU A 133 -14.27 9.45 8.52
C LEU A 133 -15.29 10.54 8.15
N LYS A 134 -16.14 10.34 7.13
CA LYS A 134 -17.16 11.31 6.71
C LYS A 134 -18.43 11.29 7.57
N VAL A 135 -18.62 10.24 8.36
CA VAL A 135 -19.82 10.07 9.19
C VAL A 135 -19.48 10.15 10.67
N SER A 136 -20.51 10.45 11.48
CA SER A 136 -20.35 10.49 12.94
C SER A 136 -19.96 9.10 13.48
N PRO A 137 -19.21 9.01 14.60
CA PRO A 137 -18.74 7.72 15.13
C PRO A 137 -19.82 6.65 15.28
N HIS A 138 -21.02 7.03 15.73
CA HIS A 138 -22.15 6.12 15.93
C HIS A 138 -22.82 5.63 14.64
N GLN A 139 -22.51 6.22 13.49
CA GLN A 139 -23.05 5.86 12.18
C GLN A 139 -22.03 5.09 11.31
N ARG A 140 -20.82 4.84 11.82
CA ARG A 140 -19.77 4.16 11.07
C ARG A 140 -20.12 2.69 10.86
N SER A 141 -19.98 2.25 9.61
CA SER A 141 -19.87 0.84 9.28
C SER A 141 -18.41 0.51 8.98
N PHE A 142 -17.95 -0.63 9.49
CA PHE A 142 -16.60 -1.14 9.25
C PHE A 142 -16.57 -2.31 8.25
N SER A 143 -17.71 -2.65 7.63
CA SER A 143 -17.82 -3.79 6.72
C SER A 143 -16.88 -3.71 5.52
N GLU A 144 -16.77 -2.52 4.90
CA GLU A 144 -15.86 -2.32 3.77
C GLU A 144 -14.39 -2.34 4.21
N ILE A 145 -14.05 -1.84 5.40
CA ILE A 145 -12.69 -1.95 5.97
C ILE A 145 -12.33 -3.43 6.14
N GLN A 146 -13.21 -4.24 6.73
CA GLN A 146 -13.00 -5.68 6.91
C GLN A 146 -12.92 -6.44 5.58
N LYS A 147 -13.73 -6.07 4.60
CA LYS A 147 -13.71 -6.66 3.25
C LYS A 147 -12.40 -6.36 2.52
N ASN A 148 -11.94 -5.12 2.56
CA ASN A 148 -10.68 -4.73 1.92
C ASN A 148 -9.47 -5.38 2.60
N LYS A 149 -9.49 -5.56 3.92
CA LYS A 149 -8.50 -6.39 4.61
C LYS A 149 -8.39 -7.79 3.98
N ARG A 150 -9.52 -8.50 3.87
CA ARG A 150 -9.55 -9.86 3.31
C ARG A 150 -9.04 -9.89 1.87
N MET A 151 -9.42 -8.91 1.05
CA MET A 151 -8.94 -8.80 -0.32
C MET A 151 -7.41 -8.66 -0.40
N ILE A 152 -6.80 -7.85 0.46
CA ILE A 152 -5.34 -7.72 0.55
C ILE A 152 -4.68 -9.05 0.95
N ASP A 153 -5.22 -9.72 1.97
CA ASP A 153 -4.72 -11.02 2.44
C ASP A 153 -4.84 -12.10 1.33
N ASP A 154 -5.97 -12.13 0.61
CA ASP A 154 -6.23 -13.07 -0.48
C ASP A 154 -5.27 -12.84 -1.66
N LEU A 155 -5.03 -11.58 -2.05
CA LEU A 155 -4.06 -11.23 -3.07
C LEU A 155 -2.64 -11.65 -2.70
N ALA A 156 -2.23 -11.41 -1.45
CA ALA A 156 -0.91 -11.83 -0.96
C ALA A 156 -0.77 -13.36 -0.98
N ASN A 157 -1.82 -14.10 -0.63
CA ASN A 157 -1.82 -15.55 -0.67
C ASN A 157 -1.86 -16.10 -2.11
N GLU A 158 -2.58 -15.45 -3.03
CA GLU A 158 -2.59 -15.80 -4.44
C GLU A 158 -1.21 -15.59 -5.08
N ALA A 159 -0.60 -14.43 -4.84
CA ALA A 159 0.79 -14.15 -5.22
C ALA A 159 1.76 -15.19 -4.66
N HIS A 160 1.54 -15.65 -3.42
CA HIS A 160 2.39 -16.69 -2.82
C HIS A 160 2.31 -18.01 -3.60
N ARG A 161 1.10 -18.47 -3.91
CA ARG A 161 0.89 -19.71 -4.65
C ARG A 161 1.43 -19.62 -6.08
N HIS A 162 1.27 -18.46 -6.72
CA HIS A 162 1.69 -18.27 -8.11
C HIS A 162 3.20 -18.10 -8.27
N LEU A 163 3.82 -17.31 -7.40
CA LEU A 163 5.23 -16.91 -7.53
C LEU A 163 6.17 -17.67 -6.57
N GLY A 164 5.62 -18.39 -5.60
CA GLY A 164 6.35 -19.04 -4.51
C GLY A 164 6.53 -20.54 -4.63
N HIS A 165 6.07 -21.16 -5.72
CA HIS A 165 6.51 -22.49 -6.07
C HIS A 165 7.85 -22.38 -6.80
N ASP A 166 8.94 -22.66 -6.10
CA ASP A 166 10.21 -23.27 -6.54
C ASP A 166 11.10 -23.41 -5.29
N ASP A 167 10.74 -24.32 -4.39
CA ASP A 167 11.64 -24.91 -3.39
C ASP A 167 11.62 -26.43 -3.60
#